data_AF-A0A9D2GZR3-F1
#
_entry.id   AF-A0A9D2GZR3-F1
#
_cell.length_a   1.000
_cell.length_b   1.000
_cell.length_c   1.000
_cell.angle_alpha   90.00
_cell.angle_beta   90.00
_cell.angle_gamma   90.00
#
_symmetry.space_group_name_H-M   'P 1'
#
loop_
_entity.id
_entity.type
_entity.pdbx_description
1 polymer ?
#
loop_
_entity_poly.entity_id
_entity_poly.type
_entity_poly.pdbx_seq_one_letter_code
_entity_poly.pdbx_strand_id
1 'polypeptide(L)'
;MLNEAPKKPKKKIDYAHPNGWQLFWRIQRESWRRTITPALMYFFMSLLLLAAQAIEIVWLQIVLGIVCIAGGIFFNAHLLFHFGAAHDDVLRSGILYRKREEEGIAISPDHHVEKEYRPWKGFYIGFLMGLPVIILGILSGALEGTTAGGYLAGAFVMLAGCAIVPFTWLRNYVASMNGLSLYWTILTIVVPILVSGLFYILGAYRNRRKLAEKEAREAAVKRAAEEARQARLHHEQTEAQRLKTLQSKKKK
;
A
#
# COMPACT_ATOMS: atom_id res chain seq x y z
N MET A 1 -45.12 25.46 20.66
CA MET A 1 -43.72 25.51 20.20
C MET A 1 -42.97 24.40 20.92
N LEU A 2 -42.76 23.26 20.24
CA LEU A 2 -42.04 22.12 20.82
C LEU A 2 -40.56 22.50 20.95
N ASN A 3 -40.08 22.59 22.18
CA ASN A 3 -38.67 22.78 22.48
C ASN A 3 -37.88 21.61 21.88
N GLU A 4 -37.19 21.84 20.76
CA GLU A 4 -36.19 20.90 20.26
C GLU A 4 -35.13 20.75 21.34
N ALA A 5 -35.07 19.57 21.95
CA ALA A 5 -34.00 19.24 22.90
C ALA A 5 -32.64 19.49 22.23
N PRO A 6 -31.66 20.11 22.94
CA PRO A 6 -30.38 20.43 22.36
C PRO A 6 -29.73 19.13 21.82
N LYS A 7 -29.52 19.09 20.50
CA LYS A 7 -28.83 17.98 19.82
C LYS A 7 -27.52 17.74 20.55
N LYS A 8 -27.40 16.59 21.23
CA LYS A 8 -26.17 16.17 21.91
C LYS A 8 -25.01 16.37 20.93
N PRO A 9 -23.91 17.05 21.32
CA PRO A 9 -22.79 17.25 20.43
C PRO A 9 -22.31 15.89 19.94
N LYS A 10 -22.23 15.71 18.61
CA LYS A 10 -21.69 14.47 18.02
C LYS A 10 -20.36 14.19 18.69
N LYS A 11 -20.27 13.07 19.41
CA LYS A 11 -19.05 12.62 20.07
C LYS A 11 -17.95 12.63 19.01
N LYS A 12 -17.00 13.57 19.11
CA LYS A 12 -15.86 13.62 18.20
C LYS A 12 -15.15 12.26 18.31
N ILE A 13 -15.06 11.57 17.19
CA ILE A 13 -14.41 10.26 17.14
C ILE A 13 -12.92 10.54 17.35
N ASP A 14 -12.37 10.03 18.45
CA ASP A 14 -10.94 10.10 18.70
C ASP A 14 -10.23 9.10 17.78
N TYR A 15 -9.44 9.62 16.84
CA TYR A 15 -8.62 8.84 15.92
C TYR A 15 -7.20 8.59 16.43
N ALA A 16 -6.75 9.40 17.39
CA ALA A 16 -5.41 9.36 17.95
C ALA A 16 -5.30 8.34 19.11
N HIS A 17 -6.36 8.17 19.90
CA HIS A 17 -6.35 7.24 21.06
C HIS A 17 -7.51 6.22 21.03
N PRO A 18 -7.58 5.33 20.02
CA PRO A 18 -8.58 4.27 20.02
C PRO A 18 -8.28 3.21 21.10
N ASN A 19 -9.33 2.72 21.77
CA ASN A 19 -9.23 1.50 22.57
C ASN A 19 -8.80 0.31 21.67
N GLY A 20 -8.15 -0.71 22.23
CA GLY A 20 -7.63 -1.86 21.45
C GLY A 20 -8.65 -2.52 20.52
N TRP A 21 -9.90 -2.68 20.98
CA TRP A 21 -11.00 -3.20 20.16
C TRP A 21 -11.41 -2.27 19.02
N GLN A 22 -11.46 -0.96 19.27
CA GLN A 22 -11.75 0.04 18.24
C GLN A 22 -10.63 0.08 17.19
N LEU A 23 -9.37 0.00 17.64
CA LEU A 23 -8.21 -0.06 16.76
C LEU A 23 -8.25 -1.31 15.89
N PHE A 24 -8.58 -2.48 16.45
CA PHE A 24 -8.75 -3.72 15.70
C PHE A 24 -9.74 -3.55 14.54
N TRP A 25 -10.98 -3.12 14.82
CA TRP A 25 -12.00 -2.95 13.78
C TRP A 25 -11.67 -1.85 12.76
N ARG A 26 -10.99 -0.78 13.20
CA ARG A 26 -10.52 0.27 12.27
C ARG A 26 -9.44 -0.25 11.33
N ILE A 27 -8.50 -1.06 11.82
CA ILE A 27 -7.49 -1.71 10.97
C ILE A 27 -8.15 -2.69 10.00
N GLN A 28 -9.15 -3.45 10.44
CA GLN A 28 -9.92 -4.33 9.57
C GLN A 28 -10.59 -3.54 8.46
N ARG A 29 -11.32 -2.48 8.80
CA ARG A 29 -12.01 -1.61 7.84
C ARG A 29 -11.04 -0.98 6.83
N GLU A 30 -9.90 -0.46 7.29
CA GLU A 30 -8.91 0.15 6.40
C GLU A 30 -8.27 -0.90 5.48
N SER A 31 -7.97 -2.09 5.99
CA SER A 31 -7.41 -3.19 5.18
C SER A 31 -8.40 -3.62 4.11
N TRP A 32 -9.67 -3.85 4.47
CA TRP A 32 -10.74 -4.16 3.52
C TRP A 32 -10.92 -3.08 2.45
N ARG A 33 -10.92 -1.80 2.86
CA ARG A 33 -11.02 -0.68 1.92
C ARG A 33 -9.89 -0.71 0.89
N ARG A 34 -8.67 -1.03 1.31
CA ARG A 34 -7.48 -1.09 0.43
C ARG A 34 -7.41 -2.36 -0.41
N THR A 35 -8.13 -3.41 -0.04
CA THR A 35 -8.32 -4.65 -0.82
C THR A 35 -9.25 -4.42 -2.02
N ILE A 36 -10.23 -3.51 -1.94
CA ILE A 36 -11.25 -3.33 -2.99
C ILE A 36 -10.64 -2.98 -4.35
N THR A 37 -9.75 -1.97 -4.40
CA THR A 37 -9.15 -1.53 -5.68
C THR A 37 -8.36 -2.64 -6.38
N PRO A 38 -7.41 -3.32 -5.72
CA PRO A 38 -6.68 -4.41 -6.38
C PRO A 38 -7.59 -5.63 -6.65
N ALA A 39 -8.59 -5.91 -5.82
CA ALA A 39 -9.57 -6.97 -6.10
C ALA A 39 -10.40 -6.70 -7.37
N LEU A 40 -10.88 -5.46 -7.56
CA LEU A 40 -11.57 -5.04 -8.78
C LEU A 40 -10.66 -5.17 -10.00
N MET A 41 -9.37 -4.84 -9.88
CA MET A 41 -8.43 -5.02 -10.98
C MET A 41 -8.27 -6.50 -11.35
N TYR A 42 -8.08 -7.39 -10.37
CA TYR A 42 -8.01 -8.84 -10.65
C TYR A 42 -9.29 -9.38 -11.26
N PHE A 43 -10.45 -8.85 -10.87
CA PHE A 43 -11.73 -9.16 -11.52
C PHE A 43 -11.73 -8.74 -12.99
N PHE A 44 -11.38 -7.49 -13.31
CA PHE A 44 -11.32 -7.02 -14.70
C PHE A 44 -10.29 -7.80 -15.54
N MET A 45 -9.11 -8.08 -14.99
CA MET A 45 -8.10 -8.89 -15.67
C MET A 45 -8.58 -10.34 -15.90
N SER A 46 -9.38 -10.89 -14.99
CA SER A 46 -9.99 -12.21 -15.15
C SER A 46 -11.08 -12.22 -16.23
N LEU A 47 -11.88 -11.16 -16.35
CA LEU A 47 -12.84 -11.01 -17.45
C LEU A 47 -12.16 -10.85 -18.81
N LEU A 48 -11.09 -10.04 -18.88
CA LEU A 48 -10.29 -9.89 -20.09
C LEU A 48 -9.62 -11.21 -20.49
N LEU A 49 -9.09 -11.95 -19.52
CA LEU A 49 -8.52 -13.26 -19.73
C LEU A 49 -9.55 -14.26 -20.25
N LEU A 50 -10.78 -14.22 -19.70
CA LEU A 50 -11.90 -15.04 -20.16
C LEU A 50 -12.30 -14.68 -21.60
N ALA A 51 -12.38 -13.39 -21.93
CA ALA A 51 -12.61 -12.94 -23.30
C ALA A 51 -11.50 -13.40 -24.26
N ALA A 52 -10.24 -13.40 -23.81
CA ALA A 52 -9.11 -13.93 -24.58
C ALA A 52 -9.20 -15.44 -24.82
N GLN A 53 -9.93 -16.21 -23.97
CA GLN A 53 -10.18 -17.64 -24.23
C GLN A 53 -11.17 -17.88 -25.38
N ALA A 54 -11.92 -16.86 -25.83
CA ALA A 54 -12.80 -16.99 -26.99
C ALA A 54 -12.07 -16.91 -28.33
N ILE A 55 -10.76 -16.61 -28.32
CA ILE A 55 -9.93 -16.49 -29.51
C ILE A 55 -9.48 -17.90 -29.94
N GLU A 56 -9.78 -18.29 -31.18
CA GLU A 56 -9.41 -19.62 -31.71
C GLU A 56 -7.90 -19.81 -31.90
N ILE A 57 -7.17 -18.70 -32.06
CA ILE A 57 -5.72 -18.71 -32.26
C ILE A 57 -5.01 -18.97 -30.92
N VAL A 58 -4.58 -20.23 -30.72
CA VAL A 58 -3.99 -20.73 -29.46
C VAL A 58 -2.82 -19.90 -28.95
N TRP A 59 -1.87 -19.52 -29.82
CA TRP A 59 -0.71 -18.74 -29.39
C TRP A 59 -1.10 -17.34 -28.90
N LEU A 60 -2.08 -16.70 -29.54
CA LEU A 60 -2.56 -15.37 -29.18
C LEU A 60 -3.32 -15.41 -27.86
N GLN A 61 -4.13 -16.45 -27.64
CA GLN A 61 -4.81 -16.73 -26.37
C GLN A 61 -3.82 -16.85 -25.20
N ILE A 62 -2.72 -17.58 -25.40
CA ILE A 62 -1.69 -17.75 -24.36
C ILE A 62 -0.97 -16.42 -24.09
N VAL A 63 -0.54 -15.70 -25.13
CA VAL A 63 0.17 -14.41 -24.98
C VAL A 63 -0.70 -13.39 -24.25
N LEU A 64 -1.94 -13.20 -24.69
CA LEU A 64 -2.88 -12.29 -24.04
C LEU A 64 -3.16 -12.70 -22.60
N GLY A 65 -3.26 -14.01 -22.34
CA GLY A 65 -3.50 -14.48 -20.99
C GLY A 65 -2.32 -14.25 -20.03
N ILE A 66 -1.09 -14.43 -20.50
CA ILE A 66 0.12 -14.06 -19.74
C ILE A 66 0.11 -12.55 -19.45
N VAL A 67 -0.25 -11.71 -20.43
CA VAL A 67 -0.34 -10.26 -20.25
C VAL A 67 -1.39 -9.90 -19.19
N CYS A 68 -2.55 -10.54 -19.16
CA CYS A 68 -3.57 -10.29 -18.13
C CYS A 68 -3.09 -10.68 -16.73
N ILE A 69 -2.44 -11.84 -16.58
CA ILE A 69 -1.89 -12.31 -15.30
C ILE A 69 -0.77 -11.37 -14.81
N ALA A 70 0.18 -11.07 -15.69
CA ALA A 70 1.28 -10.16 -15.39
C ALA A 70 0.76 -8.76 -15.04
N GLY A 71 -0.20 -8.25 -15.82
CA GLY A 71 -0.85 -6.95 -15.59
C GLY A 71 -1.50 -6.87 -14.21
N GLY A 72 -2.24 -7.91 -13.80
CA GLY A 72 -2.82 -8.00 -12.46
C GLY A 72 -1.76 -7.98 -11.35
N ILE A 73 -0.68 -8.74 -11.51
CA ILE A 73 0.45 -8.79 -10.55
C ILE A 73 1.16 -7.44 -10.46
N PHE A 74 1.50 -6.83 -11.59
CA PHE A 74 2.20 -5.55 -11.63
C PHE A 74 1.36 -4.41 -11.05
N PHE A 75 0.07 -4.36 -11.36
CA PHE A 75 -0.82 -3.34 -10.80
C PHE A 75 -0.98 -3.50 -9.29
N ASN A 76 -1.14 -4.73 -8.80
CA ASN A 76 -1.20 -5.02 -7.38
C ASN A 76 0.11 -4.61 -6.67
N ALA A 77 1.25 -5.00 -7.23
CA ALA A 77 2.57 -4.59 -6.74
C ALA A 77 2.71 -3.07 -6.65
N HIS A 78 2.28 -2.35 -7.69
CA HIS A 78 2.31 -0.89 -7.73
C HIS A 78 1.45 -0.25 -6.63
N LEU A 79 0.20 -0.70 -6.46
CA LEU A 79 -0.68 -0.17 -5.41
C LEU A 79 -0.13 -0.41 -4.00
N LEU A 80 0.33 -1.64 -3.72
CA LEU A 80 0.84 -1.98 -2.39
C LEU A 80 2.15 -1.24 -2.10
N PHE A 81 2.97 -0.99 -3.11
CA PHE A 81 4.13 -0.13 -3.01
C PHE A 81 3.76 1.29 -2.55
N HIS A 82 2.75 1.90 -3.17
CA HIS A 82 2.27 3.23 -2.79
C HIS A 82 1.59 3.24 -1.41
N PHE A 83 0.83 2.20 -1.07
CA PHE A 83 0.24 2.05 0.26
C PHE A 83 1.30 1.89 1.35
N GLY A 84 2.38 1.16 1.08
CA GLY A 84 3.54 1.02 1.95
C GLY A 84 4.19 2.37 2.27
N ALA A 85 4.46 3.16 1.23
CA ALA A 85 5.02 4.50 1.39
C ALA A 85 4.09 5.42 2.21
N ALA A 86 2.81 5.49 1.86
CA ALA A 86 1.84 6.34 2.55
C ALA A 86 1.63 5.95 4.03
N HIS A 87 1.64 4.65 4.33
CA HIS A 87 1.56 4.19 5.72
C HIS A 87 2.83 4.52 6.52
N ASP A 88 4.01 4.53 5.89
CA ASP A 88 5.27 4.91 6.56
C ASP A 88 5.27 6.41 6.90
N ASP A 89 4.71 7.26 6.02
CA ASP A 89 4.52 8.69 6.30
C ASP A 89 3.64 8.90 7.54
N VAL A 90 2.52 8.17 7.64
CA VAL A 90 1.62 8.23 8.81
C VAL A 90 2.31 7.70 10.07
N LEU A 91 3.15 6.66 9.98
CA LEU A 91 3.91 6.19 11.14
C LEU A 91 4.85 7.28 11.66
N ARG A 92 5.56 7.98 10.77
CA ARG A 92 6.47 9.07 11.13
C ARG A 92 5.73 10.25 11.75
N SER A 93 4.61 10.67 11.16
CA SER A 93 3.76 11.71 11.76
C SER A 93 3.28 11.29 13.14
N GLY A 94 2.90 10.01 13.32
CA GLY A 94 2.50 9.46 14.61
C GLY A 94 3.59 9.48 15.67
N ILE A 95 4.85 9.22 15.29
CA ILE A 95 6.00 9.35 16.21
C ILE A 95 6.18 10.81 16.65
N LEU A 96 6.06 11.77 15.73
CA LEU A 96 6.16 13.20 16.06
C LEU A 96 5.00 13.65 16.95
N TYR A 97 3.79 13.17 16.72
CA TYR A 97 2.64 13.49 17.56
C TYR A 97 2.80 12.95 18.98
N ARG A 98 3.25 11.71 19.14
CA ARG A 98 3.53 11.11 20.46
C ARG A 98 4.57 11.91 21.24
N LYS A 99 5.64 12.38 20.57
CA LYS A 99 6.65 13.26 21.20
C LYS A 99 6.06 14.61 21.63
N ARG A 100 5.23 15.23 20.80
CA ARG A 100 4.58 16.50 21.13
C ARG A 100 3.58 16.36 22.29
N GLU A 101 2.91 15.21 22.38
CA GLU A 101 2.02 14.89 23.49
C GLU A 101 2.80 14.76 24.81
N GLU A 102 3.97 14.13 24.80
CA GLU A 102 4.89 14.10 25.95
C GLU A 102 5.35 15.51 26.36
N GLU A 103 5.47 16.44 25.41
CA GLU A 103 5.76 17.86 25.64
C GLU A 103 4.53 18.68 26.09
N GLY A 104 3.35 18.04 26.25
CA GLY A 104 2.12 18.69 26.68
C GLY A 104 1.40 19.49 25.58
N ILE A 105 1.81 19.35 24.32
CA ILE A 105 1.18 20.02 23.17
C ILE A 105 0.03 19.15 22.67
N ALA A 106 -1.18 19.71 22.62
CA ALA A 106 -2.38 18.99 22.18
C ALA A 106 -2.24 18.47 20.72
N ILE A 107 -2.56 17.18 20.54
CA ILE A 107 -2.49 16.49 19.24
C ILE A 107 -3.53 17.05 18.26
N SER A 108 -3.15 17.12 16.99
CA SER A 108 -4.12 17.39 15.92
C SER A 108 -5.12 16.23 15.80
N PRO A 109 -6.44 16.47 15.87
CA PRO A 109 -7.47 15.43 15.90
C PRO A 109 -7.55 14.54 14.63
N ASP A 110 -6.77 14.83 13.59
CA ASP A 110 -6.77 14.13 12.29
C ASP A 110 -5.72 13.01 12.18
N HIS A 111 -4.97 12.69 13.25
CA HIS A 111 -4.03 11.56 13.19
C HIS A 111 -4.75 10.21 13.28
N HIS A 112 -4.60 9.37 12.25
CA HIS A 112 -5.25 8.06 12.15
C HIS A 112 -4.28 6.91 12.44
N VAL A 113 -4.30 6.39 13.67
CA VAL A 113 -3.41 5.30 14.09
C VAL A 113 -3.63 4.02 13.27
N GLU A 114 -4.84 3.76 12.80
CA GLU A 114 -5.15 2.61 11.94
C GLU A 114 -4.41 2.63 10.60
N LYS A 115 -3.92 3.79 10.14
CA LYS A 115 -3.15 3.97 8.89
C LYS A 115 -1.63 3.90 9.10
N GLU A 116 -1.15 3.69 10.33
CA GLU A 116 0.30 3.56 10.57
C GLU A 116 0.88 2.29 9.94
N TYR A 117 2.10 2.38 9.42
CA TYR A 117 2.83 1.26 8.83
C TYR A 117 3.03 0.11 9.82
N ARG A 118 2.73 -1.10 9.36
CA ARG A 118 3.11 -2.36 10.04
C ARG A 118 3.48 -3.39 8.97
N PRO A 119 4.60 -4.11 9.12
CA PRO A 119 5.13 -4.97 8.05
C PRO A 119 4.15 -6.07 7.61
N TRP A 120 3.31 -6.56 8.52
CA TRP A 120 2.32 -7.60 8.23
C TRP A 120 1.10 -7.11 7.43
N LYS A 121 0.82 -5.80 7.38
CA LYS A 121 -0.41 -5.27 6.73
C LYS A 121 -0.45 -5.58 5.23
N GLY A 122 0.70 -5.55 4.56
CA GLY A 122 0.79 -5.92 3.14
C GLY A 122 0.37 -7.38 2.88
N PHE A 123 0.88 -8.30 3.70
CA PHE A 123 0.50 -9.72 3.62
C PHE A 123 -0.98 -9.92 3.95
N TYR A 124 -1.49 -9.19 4.94
CA TYR A 124 -2.90 -9.26 5.32
C TYR A 124 -3.83 -8.76 4.21
N ILE A 125 -3.50 -7.66 3.54
CA ILE A 125 -4.24 -7.17 2.38
C ILE A 125 -4.22 -8.24 1.26
N GLY A 126 -3.06 -8.82 0.97
CA GLY A 126 -2.96 -9.92 -0.02
C GLY A 126 -3.78 -11.15 0.36
N PHE A 127 -3.85 -11.51 1.64
CA PHE A 127 -4.70 -12.58 2.15
C PHE A 127 -6.18 -12.26 1.96
N LEU A 128 -6.62 -11.05 2.33
CA LEU A 128 -8.00 -10.60 2.12
C LEU A 128 -8.40 -10.61 0.64
N MET A 129 -7.48 -10.27 -0.25
CA MET A 129 -7.73 -10.31 -1.69
C MET A 129 -7.94 -11.73 -2.22
N GLY A 130 -7.26 -12.71 -1.63
CA GLY A 130 -7.39 -14.11 -2.02
C GLY A 130 -8.47 -14.88 -1.27
N LEU A 131 -9.11 -14.26 -0.27
CA LEU A 131 -10.19 -14.88 0.49
C LEU A 131 -11.37 -15.34 -0.42
N PRO A 132 -11.81 -14.55 -1.43
CA PRO A 132 -12.77 -15.04 -2.41
C PRO A 132 -12.28 -16.27 -3.19
N VAL A 133 -10.97 -16.33 -3.50
CA VAL A 133 -10.37 -17.46 -4.21
C VAL A 133 -10.39 -18.72 -3.35
N ILE A 134 -10.09 -18.59 -2.05
CA ILE A 134 -10.18 -19.72 -1.10
C ILE A 134 -11.62 -20.21 -0.99
N ILE A 135 -12.57 -19.30 -0.76
CA ILE A 135 -13.98 -19.66 -0.54
C ILE A 135 -14.53 -20.35 -1.80
N LEU A 136 -14.33 -19.75 -2.98
CA LEU A 136 -14.83 -20.30 -4.24
C LEU A 136 -14.08 -21.57 -4.66
N GLY A 137 -12.78 -21.67 -4.39
CA GLY A 137 -11.98 -22.86 -4.64
C GLY A 137 -12.45 -24.06 -3.79
N ILE A 138 -12.72 -23.85 -2.50
CA ILE A 138 -13.25 -24.90 -1.61
C ILE A 138 -14.65 -25.31 -2.05
N LEU A 139 -15.54 -24.34 -2.30
CA LEU A 139 -16.93 -24.62 -2.68
C LEU A 139 -17.04 -25.28 -4.06
N SER A 140 -16.24 -24.85 -5.04
CA SER A 140 -16.23 -25.45 -6.39
C SER A 140 -15.69 -26.88 -6.37
N GLY A 141 -14.65 -27.16 -5.58
CA GLY A 141 -14.14 -28.53 -5.40
C GLY A 141 -15.12 -29.42 -4.63
N ALA A 142 -15.74 -28.92 -3.55
CA ALA A 142 -16.66 -29.70 -2.72
C ALA A 142 -17.97 -30.08 -3.44
N LEU A 143 -18.36 -29.30 -4.45
CA LEU A 143 -19.59 -29.50 -5.23
C LEU A 143 -19.30 -29.98 -6.66
N GLU A 144 -18.09 -30.44 -6.94
CA GLU A 144 -17.67 -30.94 -8.25
C GLU A 144 -18.63 -32.03 -8.76
N GLY A 145 -19.07 -31.91 -10.01
CA GLY A 145 -20.03 -32.84 -10.63
C GLY A 145 -21.52 -32.52 -10.39
N THR A 146 -21.84 -31.50 -9.59
CA THR A 146 -23.22 -31.01 -9.42
C THR A 146 -23.52 -29.79 -10.29
N THR A 147 -24.79 -29.54 -10.59
CA THR A 147 -25.23 -28.29 -11.27
C THR A 147 -24.84 -27.05 -10.48
N ALA A 148 -24.95 -27.08 -9.16
CA ALA A 148 -24.50 -26.01 -8.27
C ALA A 148 -22.98 -25.77 -8.36
N GLY A 149 -22.19 -26.84 -8.42
CA GLY A 149 -20.74 -26.79 -8.67
C GLY A 149 -20.38 -26.15 -10.01
N GLY A 150 -21.18 -26.41 -11.06
CA GLY A 150 -21.01 -25.77 -12.37
C GLY A 150 -21.20 -24.24 -12.31
N TYR A 151 -22.26 -23.76 -11.64
CA TYR A 151 -22.46 -22.32 -11.44
C TYR A 151 -21.36 -21.67 -10.59
N LEU A 152 -20.90 -22.36 -9.54
CA LEU A 152 -19.81 -21.88 -8.68
C LEU A 152 -18.48 -21.85 -9.42
N ALA A 153 -18.19 -22.85 -10.26
CA ALA A 153 -17.01 -22.85 -11.11
C ALA A 153 -17.06 -21.70 -12.13
N GLY A 154 -18.23 -21.40 -12.70
CA GLY A 154 -18.43 -20.24 -13.56
C GLY A 154 -18.16 -18.92 -12.84
N ALA A 155 -18.75 -18.71 -11.66
CA ALA A 155 -18.49 -17.55 -10.82
C ALA A 155 -17.01 -17.44 -10.41
N PHE A 156 -16.37 -18.58 -10.14
CA PHE A 156 -14.97 -18.67 -9.79
C PHE A 156 -14.06 -18.27 -10.96
N VAL A 157 -14.35 -18.71 -12.18
CA VAL A 157 -13.63 -18.30 -13.40
C VAL A 157 -13.79 -16.79 -13.66
N MET A 158 -14.96 -16.22 -13.40
CA MET A 158 -15.15 -14.77 -13.57
C MET A 158 -14.41 -13.95 -12.51
N LEU A 159 -14.41 -14.40 -11.24
CA LEU A 159 -13.82 -13.67 -10.11
C LEU A 159 -12.31 -13.90 -9.95
N ALA A 160 -11.82 -15.06 -10.36
CA ALA A 160 -10.45 -15.53 -10.14
C ALA A 160 -9.88 -16.24 -11.38
N GLY A 161 -10.30 -15.85 -12.58
CA GLY A 161 -9.82 -16.43 -13.84
C GLY A 161 -8.30 -16.42 -13.96
N CYS A 162 -7.63 -15.37 -13.46
CA CYS A 162 -6.16 -15.31 -13.44
C CYS A 162 -5.50 -16.43 -12.63
N ALA A 163 -6.20 -17.01 -11.65
CA ALA A 163 -5.75 -18.16 -10.88
C ALA A 163 -6.13 -19.50 -11.53
N ILE A 164 -7.30 -19.59 -12.17
CA ILE A 164 -7.85 -20.85 -12.67
C ILE A 164 -7.32 -21.19 -14.07
N VAL A 165 -7.25 -20.22 -14.96
CA VAL A 165 -6.93 -20.43 -16.37
C VAL A 165 -5.52 -21.00 -16.60
N PRO A 166 -4.47 -20.58 -15.86
CA PRO A 166 -3.17 -21.28 -15.94
C PRO A 166 -3.26 -22.76 -15.55
N PHE A 167 -4.09 -23.09 -14.55
CA PHE A 167 -4.30 -24.47 -14.12
C PHE A 167 -5.13 -25.27 -15.13
N THR A 168 -6.10 -24.66 -15.81
CA THR A 168 -6.84 -25.35 -16.88
C THR A 168 -5.97 -25.59 -18.10
N TRP A 169 -5.08 -24.66 -18.46
CA TRP A 169 -4.04 -24.91 -19.47
C TRP A 169 -3.16 -26.09 -19.05
N LEU A 170 -2.60 -26.05 -17.84
CA LEU A 170 -1.74 -27.12 -17.32
C LEU A 170 -2.46 -28.48 -17.33
N ARG A 171 -3.74 -28.49 -16.91
CA ARG A 171 -4.60 -29.68 -16.94
C ARG A 171 -4.69 -30.22 -18.37
N ASN A 172 -5.01 -29.37 -19.36
CA ASN A 172 -5.17 -29.79 -20.76
C ASN A 172 -3.89 -30.36 -21.39
N TYR A 173 -2.70 -30.03 -20.87
CA TYR A 173 -1.41 -30.53 -21.37
C TYR A 173 -0.85 -31.73 -20.58
N VAL A 174 -1.50 -32.16 -19.48
CA VAL A 174 -1.06 -33.32 -18.68
C VAL A 174 -1.95 -34.53 -18.99
N ALA A 175 -1.35 -35.56 -19.59
CA ALA A 175 -2.03 -36.74 -20.14
C ALA A 175 -2.70 -37.67 -19.10
N SER A 176 -2.44 -37.52 -17.80
CA SER A 176 -3.05 -38.36 -16.74
C SER A 176 -3.81 -37.51 -15.71
N MET A 177 -5.09 -37.23 -15.98
CA MET A 177 -5.96 -36.34 -15.19
C MET A 177 -6.67 -37.00 -14.00
N ASN A 178 -5.94 -37.66 -13.08
CA ASN A 178 -6.51 -38.03 -11.78
C ASN A 178 -5.97 -37.18 -10.60
N GLY A 179 -5.03 -36.24 -10.84
CA GLY A 179 -4.32 -35.55 -9.76
C GLY A 179 -4.52 -34.03 -9.65
N LEU A 180 -4.93 -33.33 -10.72
CA LEU A 180 -5.06 -31.87 -10.75
C LEU A 180 -6.52 -31.44 -10.50
N SER A 181 -6.99 -31.65 -9.26
CA SER A 181 -8.25 -31.09 -8.80
C SER A 181 -8.20 -29.55 -8.76
N LEU A 182 -9.36 -28.89 -8.90
CA LEU A 182 -9.50 -27.44 -8.75
C LEU A 182 -9.03 -26.94 -7.37
N TYR A 183 -8.89 -27.81 -6.37
CA TYR A 183 -8.27 -27.47 -5.08
C TYR A 183 -6.85 -26.90 -5.22
N TRP A 184 -6.09 -27.30 -6.24
CA TRP A 184 -4.75 -26.77 -6.47
C TRP A 184 -4.73 -25.28 -6.83
N THR A 185 -5.84 -24.74 -7.33
CA THR A 185 -5.97 -23.30 -7.58
C THR A 185 -5.88 -22.47 -6.29
N ILE A 186 -6.15 -23.07 -5.12
CA ILE A 186 -6.00 -22.39 -3.83
C ILE A 186 -4.55 -21.95 -3.61
N LEU A 187 -3.56 -22.72 -4.08
CA LEU A 187 -2.14 -22.36 -3.93
C LEU A 187 -1.78 -21.06 -4.67
N THR A 188 -2.55 -20.67 -5.67
CA THR A 188 -2.32 -19.39 -6.37
C THR A 188 -2.42 -18.19 -5.45
N ILE A 189 -3.10 -18.30 -4.29
CA ILE A 189 -3.18 -17.23 -3.30
C ILE A 189 -1.83 -16.81 -2.73
N VAL A 190 -0.86 -17.72 -2.75
CA VAL A 190 0.49 -17.42 -2.27
C VAL A 190 1.09 -16.26 -3.07
N VAL A 191 0.78 -16.17 -4.37
CA VAL A 191 1.28 -15.09 -5.24
C VAL A 191 0.80 -13.71 -4.79
N PRO A 192 -0.51 -13.39 -4.70
CA PRO A 192 -0.96 -12.08 -4.23
C PRO A 192 -0.56 -11.83 -2.78
N ILE A 193 -0.45 -12.84 -1.90
CA ILE A 193 0.05 -12.64 -0.52
C ILE A 193 1.50 -12.15 -0.54
N LEU A 194 2.38 -12.84 -1.26
CA LEU A 194 3.81 -12.52 -1.33
C LEU A 194 4.05 -11.20 -2.06
N VAL A 195 3.43 -11.00 -3.22
CA VAL A 195 3.55 -9.76 -3.99
C VAL A 195 3.06 -8.58 -3.15
N SER A 196 1.89 -8.70 -2.51
CA SER A 196 1.37 -7.62 -1.68
C SER A 196 2.26 -7.32 -0.46
N GLY A 197 2.76 -8.34 0.22
CA GLY A 197 3.65 -8.18 1.37
C GLY A 197 5.00 -7.56 1.02
N LEU A 198 5.68 -8.11 0.01
CA LEU A 198 7.01 -7.67 -0.40
C LEU A 198 6.98 -6.23 -0.94
N PHE A 199 6.06 -5.91 -1.86
CA PHE A 199 5.98 -4.57 -2.43
C PHE A 199 5.52 -3.52 -1.40
N TYR A 200 4.68 -3.89 -0.44
CA TYR A 200 4.33 -3.03 0.67
C TYR A 200 5.56 -2.66 1.53
N ILE A 201 6.41 -3.63 1.86
CA ILE A 201 7.66 -3.38 2.61
C ILE A 201 8.63 -2.55 1.77
N LEU A 202 8.82 -2.88 0.49
CA LEU A 202 9.68 -2.14 -0.42
C LEU A 202 9.23 -0.68 -0.58
N GLY A 203 7.92 -0.44 -0.62
CA GLY A 203 7.31 0.89 -0.64
C GLY A 203 7.74 1.74 0.55
N ALA A 204 7.60 1.19 1.75
CA ALA A 204 8.04 1.86 2.97
C ALA A 204 9.56 2.08 2.98
N TYR A 205 10.36 1.09 2.61
CA TYR A 205 11.82 1.21 2.59
C TYR A 205 12.31 2.30 1.62
N ARG A 206 11.75 2.37 0.41
CA ARG A 206 12.10 3.42 -0.56
C ARG A 206 11.70 4.81 -0.03
N ASN A 207 10.55 4.91 0.64
CA ASN A 207 10.12 6.19 1.21
C ASN A 207 11.10 6.68 2.28
N ARG A 208 11.54 5.78 3.16
CA ARG A 208 12.57 6.08 4.17
C ARG A 208 13.88 6.59 3.55
N ARG A 209 14.33 5.95 2.47
CA ARG A 209 15.53 6.38 1.74
C ARG A 209 15.36 7.76 1.10
N LYS A 210 14.24 7.99 0.41
CA LYS A 210 13.93 9.29 -0.22
C LYS A 210 13.90 10.42 0.81
N LEU A 211 13.33 10.17 1.99
CA LEU A 211 13.28 11.15 3.07
C LEU A 211 14.68 11.43 3.63
N ALA A 212 15.49 10.39 3.89
CA ALA A 212 16.87 10.58 4.33
C ALA A 212 17.71 11.38 3.32
N GLU A 213 17.52 11.15 2.02
CA GLU A 213 18.15 11.94 0.96
C GLU A 213 17.68 13.40 0.95
N LYS A 214 16.39 13.66 1.19
CA LYS A 214 15.86 15.02 1.30
C LYS A 214 16.41 15.75 2.54
N GLU A 215 16.40 15.10 3.70
CA GLU A 215 16.93 15.64 4.95
C GLU A 215 18.44 15.96 4.82
N ALA A 216 19.21 15.10 4.16
CA ALA A 216 20.63 15.34 3.88
C ALA A 216 20.84 16.55 2.96
N ARG A 217 20.01 16.71 1.92
CA ARG A 217 20.05 17.88 1.03
C ARG A 217 19.69 19.16 1.77
N GLU A 218 18.65 19.14 2.59
CA GLU A 218 18.24 20.30 3.39
C GLU A 218 19.30 20.69 4.43
N ALA A 219 19.93 19.72 5.07
CA ALA A 219 21.04 19.96 5.99
C ALA A 219 22.26 20.58 5.29
N ALA A 220 22.60 20.09 4.09
CA ALA A 220 23.68 20.67 3.29
C ALA A 220 23.38 22.12 2.87
N VAL A 221 22.15 22.41 2.45
CA VAL A 221 21.72 23.78 2.11
C VAL A 221 21.77 24.70 3.33
N LYS A 222 21.32 24.23 4.51
CA LYS A 222 21.39 25.02 5.76
C LYS A 222 22.84 25.33 6.15
N ARG A 223 23.74 24.33 6.07
CA ARG A 223 25.17 24.55 6.34
C ARG A 223 25.80 25.55 5.37
N ALA A 224 25.53 25.41 4.07
CA ALA A 224 26.01 26.36 3.07
C ALA A 224 25.47 27.78 3.30
N ALA A 225 24.21 27.92 3.73
CA ALA A 225 23.62 29.21 4.08
C ALA A 225 24.26 29.82 5.35
N GLU A 226 24.55 29.01 6.36
CA GLU A 226 25.26 29.44 7.57
C GLU A 226 26.71 29.85 7.27
N GLU A 227 27.44 29.08 6.46
CA GLU A 227 28.79 29.41 6.00
C GLU A 227 28.81 30.71 5.20
N ALA A 228 27.85 30.90 4.28
CA ALA A 228 27.71 32.16 3.54
C ALA A 228 27.41 33.35 4.45
N ARG A 229 26.60 33.15 5.50
CA ARG A 229 26.30 34.18 6.50
C ARG A 229 27.54 34.52 7.34
N GLN A 230 28.31 33.51 7.76
CA GLN A 230 29.56 33.71 8.49
C GLN A 230 30.62 34.40 7.64
N ALA A 231 30.75 34.06 6.35
CA ALA A 231 31.66 34.71 5.42
C ALA A 231 31.33 36.21 5.24
N ARG A 232 30.04 36.57 5.17
CA ARG A 232 29.61 37.98 5.12
C ARG A 232 29.98 38.73 6.40
N LEU A 233 29.70 38.15 7.57
CA LEU A 233 30.06 38.74 8.85
C LEU A 233 31.57 38.92 9.00
N HIS A 234 32.36 37.93 8.56
CA HIS A 234 33.81 38.03 8.56
C HIS A 234 34.31 39.15 7.64
N HIS A 235 33.74 39.27 6.43
CA HIS A 235 34.06 40.35 5.49
C HIS A 235 33.80 41.74 6.11
N GLU A 236 32.62 41.94 6.70
CA GLU A 236 32.26 43.19 7.39
C GLU A 236 33.21 43.51 8.54
N GLN A 237 33.62 42.51 9.33
CA GLN A 237 34.60 42.68 10.41
C GLN A 237 35.99 43.08 9.87
N THR A 238 36.46 42.45 8.79
CA THR A 238 37.73 42.83 8.14
C THR A 238 37.70 44.24 7.56
N GLU A 239 36.59 44.68 6.95
CA GLU A 239 36.45 46.05 6.46
C GLU A 239 36.43 47.07 7.62
N ALA A 240 35.70 46.77 8.69
CA ALA A 240 35.68 47.62 9.89
C ALA A 240 37.06 47.75 10.54
N GLN A 241 37.84 46.66 10.59
CA GLN A 241 39.23 46.69 11.05
C GLN A 241 40.13 47.52 10.12
N ARG A 242 40.02 47.35 8.80
CA ARG A 242 40.75 48.18 7.82
C ARG A 242 40.46 49.67 8.01
N LEU A 243 39.19 50.04 8.13
CA LEU A 243 38.78 51.44 8.36
C LEU A 243 39.38 52.00 9.66
N LYS A 244 39.37 51.24 10.77
CA LYS A 244 39.99 51.64 12.03
C LYS A 244 41.50 51.84 11.90
N THR A 245 42.21 50.95 11.19
CA THR A 245 43.66 51.11 10.94
C THR A 245 44.01 52.31 10.06
N LEU A 246 43.16 52.65 9.09
CA LEU A 246 43.35 53.85 8.27
C LEU A 246 43.11 55.14 9.07
N GLN A 247 42.10 55.15 9.96
CA GLN A 247 41.84 56.28 10.84
C GLN A 247 42.94 56.51 11.87
N SER A 248 43.57 55.46 12.41
CA SER A 248 44.70 55.60 13.34
C SER A 248 45.96 56.12 12.67
N LYS A 249 46.21 55.74 11.41
CA LYS A 249 47.33 56.27 10.60
C LYS A 249 47.17 57.75 10.23
N LYS A 250 45.94 58.26 10.09
CA LYS A 250 45.67 59.69 9.81
C LYS A 250 45.85 60.62 11.01
N LYS A 251 45.96 60.09 12.23
CA LYS A 251 46.10 60.86 13.48
C LYS A 251 47.54 61.02 13.98
N LYS A 252 48.51 60.43 13.28
CA LYS A 252 49.96 60.66 13.49
C LYS A 252 50.48 61.56 12.37
#